data_AF-A0A0F5J6G1-F1
#
_entry.id   AF-A0A0F5J6G1-F1
#
_cell.length_a   1.000
_cell.length_b   1.000
_cell.length_c   1.000
_cell.angle_alpha   90.00
_cell.angle_beta   90.00
_cell.angle_gamma   90.00
#
_symmetry.space_group_name_H-M   'P 1'
#
loop_
_entity.id
_entity.type
_entity.pdbx_description
1 polymer ?
#
loop_
_entity_poly.entity_id
_entity_poly.type
_entity_poly.pdbx_seq_one_letter_code
_entity_poly.pdbx_strand_id
1 'polypeptide(L)'
;MLTVMIFVFLIGYLCIALEHPLKVNKAGTALLTGTILWVLYTFAAPDLIPTASAEEFKEFLDAYPAIADLPFVEQCTRFVVEHQVLDSIGEIAETLIFFDWRDDYRGVD
;
A
#
# COMPACT_ATOMS: atom_id res chain seq x y z
N MET A 1 -11.41 11.94 -4.37
CA MET A 1 -10.91 10.64 -3.90
C MET A 1 -10.09 10.75 -2.61
N LEU A 2 -9.10 11.67 -2.52
CA LEU A 2 -8.27 11.85 -1.31
C LEU A 2 -9.06 12.00 0.00
N THR A 3 -10.09 12.84 0.04
CA THR A 3 -10.92 13.02 1.25
C THR A 3 -11.54 11.70 1.73
N VAL A 4 -12.00 10.85 0.80
CA VAL A 4 -12.57 9.54 1.13
C VAL A 4 -11.50 8.63 1.71
N MET A 5 -10.30 8.61 1.11
CA MET A 5 -9.17 7.83 1.62
C MET A 5 -8.79 8.26 3.05
N ILE A 6 -8.76 9.56 3.33
CA ILE A 6 -8.50 10.08 4.68
C ILE A 6 -9.55 9.56 5.67
N PHE A 7 -10.84 9.62 5.31
CA PHE A 7 -11.90 9.09 6.18
C PHE A 7 -11.79 7.59 6.40
N VAL A 8 -11.49 6.80 5.36
CA VAL A 8 -11.27 5.35 5.48
C VAL A 8 -10.09 5.07 6.41
N PHE A 9 -8.99 5.80 6.27
CA PHE A 9 -7.83 5.67 7.13
C PHE A 9 -8.18 5.98 8.59
N LEU A 10 -8.89 7.08 8.86
CA LEU A 10 -9.30 7.45 10.22
C LEU A 10 -10.25 6.42 10.84
N ILE A 11 -11.21 5.90 10.08
CA ILE A 11 -12.13 4.85 10.55
C ILE A 11 -11.36 3.56 10.83
N GLY A 12 -10.50 3.12 9.91
CA GLY A 12 -9.70 1.93 10.10
C GLY A 12 -8.76 2.02 11.31
N TYR A 13 -8.09 3.17 11.47
CA TYR A 13 -7.27 3.47 12.64
C TYR A 13 -8.08 3.47 13.93
N LEU A 14 -9.29 4.05 13.92
CA LEU A 14 -10.18 4.03 15.07
C LEU A 14 -10.60 2.59 15.42
N CYS A 15 -10.90 1.74 14.43
CA CYS A 15 -11.20 0.32 14.65
C CYS A 15 -10.01 -0.45 15.27
N ILE A 16 -8.78 -0.12 14.88
CA ILE A 16 -7.55 -0.68 15.45
C ILE A 16 -7.37 -0.23 16.91
N ALA A 17 -7.58 1.06 17.19
CA ALA A 17 -7.46 1.62 18.53
C ALA A 17 -8.55 1.10 19.49
N LEU A 18 -9.76 0.90 18.96
CA LEU A 18 -10.93 0.39 19.68
C LEU A 18 -11.03 -1.14 19.64
N GLU A 19 -9.94 -1.86 19.37
CA GLU A 19 -9.89 -3.33 19.38
C GLU A 19 -10.55 -3.93 20.64
N HIS A 20 -10.22 -3.38 21.82
CA HIS A 20 -10.67 -3.91 23.09
C HIS A 20 -12.20 -3.78 23.33
N PRO A 21 -12.84 -2.64 23.05
CA PRO A 21 -14.31 -2.53 23.12
C PRO A 21 -15.04 -3.18 21.95
N LEU A 22 -14.48 -3.19 20.73
CA LEU A 22 -15.16 -3.73 19.53
C LEU A 22 -14.97 -5.24 19.35
N LYS A 23 -14.01 -5.86 20.05
CA LYS A 23 -13.65 -7.29 19.93
C LYS A 23 -13.33 -7.73 18.49
N VAL A 24 -12.75 -6.82 17.71
CA VAL A 24 -12.33 -7.09 16.33
C VAL A 24 -10.83 -7.37 16.30
N ASN A 25 -10.40 -8.31 15.46
CA ASN A 25 -8.98 -8.62 15.30
C ASN A 25 -8.22 -7.42 14.70
N LYS A 26 -7.23 -6.88 15.44
CA LYS A 26 -6.41 -5.74 15.00
C LYS A 26 -5.65 -5.98 13.69
N ALA A 27 -5.07 -7.17 13.51
CA ALA A 27 -4.37 -7.51 12.28
C ALA A 27 -5.36 -7.59 11.09
N GLY A 28 -6.53 -8.18 11.30
CA GLY A 28 -7.58 -8.27 10.29
C GLY A 28 -8.11 -6.89 9.86
N THR A 29 -8.36 -5.97 10.80
CA THR A 29 -8.77 -4.60 10.47
C THR A 29 -7.66 -3.80 9.80
N ALA A 30 -6.39 -3.98 10.19
CA ALA A 30 -5.27 -3.35 9.50
C ALA A 30 -5.16 -3.81 8.04
N LEU A 31 -5.23 -5.13 7.79
CA LEU A 31 -5.18 -5.69 6.43
C LEU A 31 -6.37 -5.23 5.58
N LEU A 32 -7.58 -5.23 6.14
CA LEU A 32 -8.77 -4.77 5.42
C LEU A 32 -8.68 -3.27 5.08
N THR A 33 -8.26 -2.45 6.04
CA THR A 33 -8.09 -1.00 5.84
C THR A 33 -7.05 -0.73 4.75
N GLY A 34 -5.90 -1.42 4.81
CA GLY A 34 -4.84 -1.30 3.80
C GLY A 34 -5.33 -1.71 2.40
N THR A 35 -6.05 -2.82 2.31
CA THR A 35 -6.65 -3.31 1.05
C THR A 35 -7.63 -2.29 0.47
N ILE A 36 -8.53 -1.74 1.29
CA ILE A 36 -9.49 -0.73 0.81
C ILE A 36 -8.77 0.54 0.34
N LEU A 37 -7.76 0.98 1.09
CA LEU A 37 -6.99 2.18 0.76
C LEU A 37 -6.20 2.02 -0.54
N TRP A 38 -5.57 0.88 -0.79
CA TRP A 38 -4.89 0.67 -2.08
C TRP A 38 -5.90 0.69 -3.23
N VAL A 39 -7.14 0.21 -3.03
CA VAL A 39 -8.11 0.08 -4.14
C VAL A 39 -8.54 1.48 -4.53
N LEU A 40 -8.86 2.30 -3.52
CA LEU A 40 -9.17 3.70 -3.70
C LEU A 40 -7.99 4.47 -4.33
N TYR A 41 -6.76 4.14 -3.94
CA TYR A 41 -5.56 4.74 -4.51
C TYR A 41 -5.39 4.39 -5.99
N THR A 42 -5.56 3.12 -6.40
CA THR A 42 -5.48 2.71 -7.82
C THR A 42 -6.47 3.50 -8.69
N PHE A 43 -7.70 3.72 -8.20
CA PHE A 43 -8.67 4.54 -8.94
C PHE A 43 -8.32 6.02 -8.97
N ALA A 44 -7.68 6.54 -7.92
CA ALA A 44 -7.24 7.93 -7.84
C ALA A 44 -5.91 8.20 -8.54
N ALA A 45 -5.17 7.15 -8.91
CA ALA A 45 -3.81 7.20 -9.42
C ALA A 45 -3.62 8.14 -10.63
N PRO A 46 -4.52 8.14 -11.65
CA PRO A 46 -4.35 9.03 -12.81
C PRO A 46 -4.32 10.52 -12.45
N ASP A 47 -5.03 10.92 -11.40
CA ASP A 47 -5.07 12.31 -10.93
C ASP A 47 -3.92 12.63 -9.97
N LEU A 48 -3.44 11.63 -9.21
CA LEU A 48 -2.45 11.81 -8.15
C LEU A 48 -1.00 11.69 -8.64
N ILE A 49 -0.71 10.71 -9.49
CA ILE A 49 0.65 10.42 -9.96
C ILE A 49 1.34 11.64 -10.58
N PRO A 50 0.70 12.43 -11.48
CA PRO A 50 1.37 13.58 -12.10
C PRO A 50 1.78 14.67 -11.11
N THR A 51 1.17 14.70 -9.91
CA THR A 51 1.46 15.72 -8.89
C THR A 51 2.38 15.19 -7.80
N ALA A 52 2.23 13.92 -7.42
CA ALA A 52 2.90 13.34 -6.24
C ALA A 52 4.15 12.50 -6.59
N SER A 53 4.20 11.87 -7.76
CA SER A 53 5.23 10.88 -8.12
C SER A 53 5.59 10.93 -9.60
N ALA A 54 5.61 12.13 -10.19
CA ALA A 54 5.83 12.31 -11.63
C ALA A 54 7.21 11.81 -12.10
N GLU A 55 8.24 11.96 -11.26
CA GLU A 55 9.60 11.53 -11.56
C GLU A 55 9.72 10.00 -11.54
N GLU A 56 9.31 9.35 -10.45
CA GLU A 56 9.24 7.88 -10.37
C GLU A 56 8.39 7.26 -11.49
N PHE A 57 7.25 7.88 -11.82
CA PHE A 57 6.40 7.38 -12.90
C PHE A 57 7.10 7.44 -14.24
N LYS A 58 7.86 8.50 -14.50
CA LYS A 58 8.67 8.60 -15.72
C LYS A 58 9.77 7.54 -15.75
N GLU A 59 10.50 7.37 -14.65
CA GLU A 59 11.55 6.34 -14.55
C GLU A 59 10.98 4.93 -14.76
N PHE A 60 9.79 4.65 -14.22
CA PHE A 60 9.08 3.40 -14.44
C PHE A 60 8.73 3.19 -15.91
N LEU A 61 8.20 4.20 -16.61
CA LEU A 61 7.89 4.09 -18.03
C LEU A 61 9.15 3.91 -18.89
N ASP A 62 10.26 4.54 -18.52
CA ASP A 62 11.56 4.37 -19.19
C ASP A 62 12.12 2.96 -18.98
N ALA A 63 11.89 2.35 -17.81
CA ALA A 63 12.31 0.98 -17.50
C ALA A 63 11.42 -0.08 -18.19
N TYR A 64 10.14 0.21 -18.41
CA TYR A 64 9.15 -0.71 -19.00
C TYR A 64 8.50 -0.12 -20.25
N PRO A 65 9.22 -0.07 -21.39
CA PRO A 65 8.73 0.58 -22.62
C PRO A 65 7.45 -0.05 -23.18
N ALA A 66 7.21 -1.35 -22.94
CA ALA A 66 5.96 -2.02 -23.34
C ALA A 66 4.71 -1.45 -22.62
N ILE A 67 4.88 -0.85 -21.43
CA ILE A 67 3.80 -0.22 -20.68
C ILE A 67 3.55 1.19 -21.20
N ALA A 68 4.59 1.89 -21.68
CA ALA A 68 4.47 3.24 -22.22
C ALA A 68 3.55 3.34 -23.45
N ASP A 69 3.36 2.24 -24.18
CA ASP A 69 2.44 2.16 -25.32
C ASP A 69 0.96 1.97 -24.92
N LEU A 70 0.67 1.70 -23.64
CA LEU A 70 -0.69 1.46 -23.13
C LEU A 70 -1.43 2.78 -22.85
N PRO A 71 -2.77 2.75 -22.71
CA PRO A 71 -3.54 3.92 -22.28
C PRO A 71 -3.06 4.44 -20.91
N PHE A 72 -3.07 5.76 -20.71
CA PHE A 72 -2.57 6.40 -19.49
C PHE A 72 -3.17 5.82 -18.19
N VAL A 73 -4.45 5.48 -18.18
CA VAL A 73 -5.11 4.86 -17.02
C VAL A 73 -4.51 3.49 -16.70
N GLU A 74 -4.18 2.72 -17.73
CA GLU A 74 -3.53 1.41 -17.58
C GLU A 74 -2.08 1.55 -17.13
N GLN A 75 -1.34 2.53 -17.67
CA GLN A 75 0.00 2.87 -17.20
C GLN A 75 0.01 3.20 -15.69
N CYS A 76 -0.92 4.06 -15.25
CA CYS A 76 -1.07 4.44 -13.85
C CYS A 76 -1.42 3.24 -12.97
N THR A 77 -2.32 2.38 -13.45
CA THR A 77 -2.73 1.16 -12.71
C THR A 77 -1.54 0.21 -12.55
N ARG A 78 -0.77 -0.02 -13.61
CA ARG A 78 0.42 -0.88 -13.60
C ARG A 78 1.50 -0.30 -12.69
N PHE A 79 1.76 1.00 -12.77
CA PHE A 79 2.69 1.68 -11.87
C PHE A 79 2.31 1.51 -10.40
N VAL A 80 1.04 1.73 -10.04
CA VAL A 80 0.60 1.56 -8.65
C VAL A 80 0.72 0.11 -8.19
N VAL A 81 0.25 -0.85 -8.98
CA VAL A 81 0.16 -2.25 -8.55
C VAL A 81 1.51 -2.96 -8.60
N GLU A 82 2.27 -2.77 -9.67
CA GLU A 82 3.50 -3.52 -9.95
C GLU A 82 4.75 -2.88 -9.36
N HIS A 83 4.70 -1.58 -9.06
CA HIS A 83 5.83 -0.88 -8.45
C HIS A 83 5.48 -0.45 -7.02
N GLN A 84 4.62 0.55 -6.83
CA GLN A 84 4.44 1.17 -5.50
C GLN A 84 3.89 0.22 -4.44
N VAL A 85 2.81 -0.52 -4.75
CA VAL A 85 2.18 -1.45 -3.81
C VAL A 85 3.08 -2.66 -3.56
N LEU A 86 3.72 -3.19 -4.61
CA LEU A 86 4.59 -4.36 -4.49
C LEU A 86 5.81 -4.05 -3.61
N ASP A 87 6.47 -2.92 -3.84
CA ASP A 87 7.63 -2.50 -3.07
C ASP A 87 7.27 -2.26 -1.60
N SER A 88 6.16 -1.55 -1.35
CA SER A 88 5.67 -1.30 0.02
C SER A 88 5.39 -2.60 0.79
N ILE A 89 4.77 -3.60 0.14
CA ILE A 89 4.52 -4.91 0.76
C ILE A 89 5.83 -5.65 0.98
N GLY A 90 6.77 -5.57 0.04
CA GLY A 90 8.10 -6.15 0.14
C GLY A 90 8.83 -5.67 1.39
N GLU A 91 8.89 -4.35 1.61
CA GLU A 91 9.53 -3.75 2.79
C GLU A 91 8.86 -4.16 4.10
N ILE A 92 7.52 -4.20 4.12
CA ILE A 92 6.76 -4.65 5.30
C ILE A 92 7.04 -6.13 5.57
N ALA A 93 7.03 -6.97 4.54
CA ALA A 93 7.30 -8.40 4.65
C ALA A 93 8.73 -8.67 5.12
N GLU A 94 9.72 -7.96 4.57
CA GLU A 94 11.12 -8.03 5.01
C GLU A 94 11.24 -7.67 6.50
N THR A 95 10.60 -6.57 6.92
CA THR A 95 10.59 -6.16 8.33
C THR A 95 9.97 -7.24 9.21
N LEU A 96 8.83 -7.81 8.81
CA LEU A 96 8.17 -8.87 9.57
C LEU A 96 9.04 -10.12 9.68
N ILE A 97 9.64 -10.57 8.58
CA ILE A 97 10.53 -11.75 8.56
C ILE A 97 11.76 -11.50 9.44
N PHE A 98 12.36 -10.31 9.37
CA PHE A 98 13.50 -9.95 10.21
C PHE A 98 13.15 -9.98 11.70
N PHE A 99 11.99 -9.44 12.09
CA PHE A 99 11.51 -9.44 13.47
C PHE A 99 11.18 -10.86 13.96
N ASP A 100 10.50 -11.66 13.15
CA ASP A 100 10.16 -13.05 13.43
C ASP A 100 11.42 -13.90 13.65
N TRP A 101 12.36 -13.84 12.70
CA TRP A 101 13.66 -14.49 12.82
C TRP A 101 14.37 -14.05 14.10
N ARG A 102 14.47 -12.75 14.37
CA ARG A 102 15.18 -12.23 15.55
C ARG A 102 14.56 -12.70 16.86
N ASP A 103 13.24 -12.83 16.94
CA ASP A 103 12.56 -13.25 18.17
C ASP A 103 12.76 -14.76 18.41
N ASP A 104 12.88 -15.59 17.37
CA ASP A 104 13.26 -17.01 17.47
C ASP A 104 14.65 -17.23 18.09
N TYR A 105 15.65 -16.41 17.75
CA TYR A 105 17.01 -16.54 18.31
C TYR A 105 17.17 -15.93 19.71
N ARG A 106 16.22 -15.12 20.19
CA ARG A 106 16.29 -14.51 21.53
C ARG A 106 15.81 -15.45 22.66
N GLY A 107 15.21 -16.58 22.33
CA GLY A 107 14.76 -17.59 23.29
C GLY A 107 15.78 -18.70 23.58
N VAL A 108 17.00 -18.62 23.05
CA VAL A 108 18.04 -19.68 23.12
C VAL A 108 19.15 -19.34 24.14
N ASP A 109 19.01 -18.24 24.89
CA ASP A 109 19.95 -17.81 25.95
C ASP A 109 19.36 -18.00 27.37
#